data_AF-A0A2L0F649-F1
#
_entry.id   AF-A0A2L0F649-F1
#
_cell.length_a   1.000
_cell.length_b   1.000
_cell.length_c   1.000
_cell.angle_alpha   90.00
_cell.angle_beta   90.00
_cell.angle_gamma   90.00
#
_symmetry.space_group_name_H-M   'P 1'
#
loop_
_entity.id
_entity.type
_entity.pdbx_description
1 polymer ?
#
loop_
_entity_poly.entity_id
_entity_poly.type
_entity_poly.pdbx_seq_one_letter_code
_entity_poly.pdbx_strand_id
1 'polypeptide(L)' 'MTVGEKGKLTELDLDRRVRERLLASGRLGAETIEGHLAGLQDLEEQAESISIDQPALGPSTHTSRVEPDLDDEGSE' A
#
# COMPACT_ATOMS: atom_id res chain seq x y z
N MET A 1 -15.62 -10.01 -23.12
CA MET A 1 -15.37 -9.92 -21.66
C MET A 1 -14.15 -10.75 -21.37
N THR A 2 -13.01 -10.14 -21.07
CA THR A 2 -11.81 -10.84 -20.59
C THR A 2 -12.06 -11.17 -19.12
N VAL A 3 -12.85 -12.22 -18.89
CA VAL A 3 -13.04 -12.78 -17.56
C VAL A 3 -11.69 -13.37 -17.19
N GLY A 4 -10.99 -12.77 -16.23
CA GLY A 4 -9.87 -13.42 -15.57
C GLY A 4 -10.28 -14.83 -15.14
N GLU A 5 -9.35 -15.77 -15.16
CA GLU A 5 -9.52 -17.14 -14.68
C GLU A 5 -10.51 -17.15 -13.50
N LYS A 6 -11.65 -17.85 -13.66
CA LYS A 6 -12.85 -17.76 -12.79
C LYS A 6 -12.52 -17.39 -11.34
N GLY A 7 -12.83 -16.15 -10.95
CA GLY A 7 -12.68 -15.67 -9.57
C GLY A 7 -11.45 -14.80 -9.29
N LYS A 8 -10.56 -14.57 -10.26
CA LYS A 8 -9.41 -13.65 -10.09
C LYS A 8 -9.73 -12.26 -10.62
N LEU A 9 -9.47 -11.24 -9.81
CA LEU A 9 -9.53 -9.83 -10.22
C LEU A 9 -8.45 -9.55 -11.26
N THR A 10 -8.80 -8.81 -12.31
CA THR A 10 -7.81 -8.30 -13.27
C THR A 10 -7.23 -6.97 -12.78
N GLU A 11 -6.07 -6.56 -13.30
CA GLU A 11 -5.49 -5.23 -12.99
C GLU A 11 -6.48 -4.10 -13.31
N LEU A 12 -7.25 -4.24 -14.38
CA LEU A 12 -8.26 -3.25 -14.75
C LEU A 12 -9.41 -3.19 -13.74
N ASP A 13 -9.79 -4.31 -13.12
CA ASP A 13 -10.80 -4.33 -12.06
C ASP A 13 -10.32 -3.64 -10.78
N LEU A 14 -8.99 -3.60 -10.57
CA LEU A 14 -8.33 -2.94 -9.44
C LEU A 14 -8.06 -1.46 -9.70
N ASP A 15 -8.10 -0.99 -10.95
CA ASP A 15 -8.05 0.44 -11.27
C ASP A 15 -9.12 1.19 -10.48
N ARG A 16 -8.72 2.31 -9.87
CA ARG A 16 -9.56 3.04 -8.92
C ARG A 16 -10.94 3.37 -9.49
N ARG A 17 -11.00 3.93 -10.71
CA ARG A 17 -12.27 4.39 -11.30
C ARG A 17 -13.14 3.22 -11.73
N VAL A 18 -12.51 2.17 -12.25
CA VAL A 18 -13.22 0.95 -12.65
C VAL A 18 -13.79 0.26 -11.42
N ARG A 19 -12.98 0.06 -10.38
CA ARG A 19 -13.35 -0.54 -9.10
C ARG A 19 -14.53 0.20 -8.46
N GLU A 20 -14.47 1.53 -8.34
CA GLU A 20 -15.55 2.35 -7.80
C GLU A 20 -16.86 2.15 -8.58
N ARG A 21 -16.81 2.10 -9.91
CA ARG A 21 -17.98 1.83 -10.76
C ARG A 21 -18.50 0.40 -10.63
N LEU A 22 -17.62 -0.59 -10.51
CA LEU A 22 -18.00 -1.99 -10.35
C LEU A 22 -18.66 -2.24 -8.98
N LEU A 23 -18.14 -1.60 -7.93
CA LEU A 23 -18.76 -1.55 -6.60
C LEU A 23 -20.15 -0.90 -6.65
N ALA A 24 -20.25 0.29 -7.25
CA ALA A 24 -21.53 1.00 -7.35
C ALA A 24 -22.58 0.21 -8.17
N SER A 25 -22.14 -0.60 -9.13
CA SER A 25 -23.02 -1.45 -9.93
C SER A 25 -23.30 -2.83 -9.32
N GLY A 26 -22.72 -3.15 -8.15
CA GLY A 26 -22.85 -4.45 -7.50
C GLY A 26 -22.21 -5.62 -8.24
N ARG A 27 -21.39 -5.34 -9.26
CA ARG A 27 -20.67 -6.36 -10.05
C ARG A 27 -19.41 -6.84 -9.34
N LEU A 28 -18.92 -6.07 -8.38
CA LEU A 28 -17.80 -6.40 -7.51
C LEU A 28 -18.26 -6.17 -6.06
N GLY A 29 -17.99 -7.15 -5.19
CA GLY A 29 -18.22 -7.04 -3.75
C GLY A 29 -17.05 -6.33 -3.06
N ALA A 30 -17.34 -5.60 -1.98
CA ALA A 30 -16.30 -4.98 -1.15
C ALA A 30 -15.41 -6.04 -0.49
N GLU A 31 -16.02 -7.14 -0.05
CA GLU A 31 -15.37 -8.30 0.56
C GLU A 31 -14.35 -8.95 -0.38
N THR A 32 -14.60 -8.91 -1.70
CA THR A 32 -13.67 -9.45 -2.70
C THR A 32 -12.40 -8.60 -2.80
N ILE A 33 -12.53 -7.28 -2.67
CA ILE A 33 -11.40 -6.35 -2.68
C ILE A 33 -10.61 -6.50 -1.38
N GLU A 34 -11.30 -6.54 -0.23
CA GLU A 34 -10.68 -6.73 1.07
C GLU A 34 -9.90 -8.04 1.14
N GLY A 35 -10.49 -9.15 0.66
CA GLY A 35 -9.82 -10.44 0.58
C GLY A 35 -8.61 -10.43 -0.36
N HIS A 36 -8.68 -9.68 -1.46
CA HIS A 36 -7.53 -9.50 -2.35
C HIS A 36 -6.39 -8.73 -1.66
N LEU A 37 -6.72 -7.61 -1.01
CA LEU A 37 -5.74 -6.77 -0.31
C LEU A 37 -5.09 -7.51 0.86
N ALA A 38 -5.87 -8.26 1.65
CA ALA A 38 -5.36 -9.07 2.75
C ALA A 38 -4.45 -10.22 2.28
N GLY A 39 -4.58 -10.67 1.04
CA GLY A 39 -3.72 -11.68 0.43
C GLY A 39 -2.44 -11.13 -0.19
N LEU A 40 -2.25 -9.80 -0.24
CA LEU A 40 -1.02 -9.21 -0.72
C LEU A 40 0.08 -9.38 0.32
N GLN A 41 1.27 -9.71 -0.16
CA GLN A 41 2.47 -9.80 0.66
C GLN A 41 2.84 -8.42 1.19
N ASP A 42 3.21 -8.34 2.47
CA ASP A 42 3.79 -7.13 3.03
C ASP A 42 5.20 -6.94 2.47
N LEU A 43 5.33 -5.99 1.55
CA LEU A 43 6.59 -5.66 0.90
C LEU A 43 7.45 -4.72 1.75
N GLU A 44 6.87 -4.04 2.75
CA GLU A 44 7.62 -3.14 3.63
C GLU A 44 8.53 -3.93 4.57
N GLU A 45 8.04 -5.05 5.12
CA GLU A 45 8.86 -6.00 5.91
C GLU A 45 9.99 -6.66 5.11
N GLN A 46 9.89 -6.67 3.78
CA GLN A 46 10.84 -7.34 2.89
C GLN A 46 11.68 -6.37 2.07
N ALA A 47 11.48 -5.07 2.27
CA ALA A 47 12.30 -4.06 1.65
C ALA A 47 13.69 -4.10 2.29
N GLU A 48 14.66 -4.71 1.61
CA GLU A 48 16.06 -4.47 1.92
C GLU A 48 16.33 -2.96 1.83
N SER A 49 16.92 -2.39 2.88
CA SER A 49 17.27 -0.98 2.91
C SER A 49 18.36 -0.70 1.88
N ILE A 50 17.96 -0.33 0.66
CA ILE A 50 18.90 0.10 -0.37
C ILE A 50 19.38 1.49 0.01
N SER A 51 20.65 1.59 0.39
CA SER A 51 21.31 2.86 0.63
C SER A 51 21.52 3.57 -0.71
N ILE A 52 20.57 4.42 -1.08
CA ILE A 52 20.71 5.30 -2.24
C ILE A 52 21.53 6.52 -1.79
N ASP A 53 22.75 6.65 -2.30
CA ASP A 53 23.56 7.85 -2.08
C ASP A 53 22.81 9.05 -2.64
N GLN A 54 22.40 9.96 -1.77
CA GLN A 54 21.78 11.22 -2.15
C GLN A 54 22.89 12.24 -2.37
N PRO A 55 23.33 12.51 -3.62
CA PRO A 55 24.48 13.37 -3.86
C PRO A 55 24.29 14.80 -3.35
N ALA A 56 23.03 15.23 -3.19
CA ALA A 56 22.68 16.52 -2.61
C ALA A 56 22.84 16.59 -1.08
N LEU A 57 22.86 15.45 -0.39
CA LEU A 57 22.93 15.35 1.07
C LEU A 57 24.32 14.95 1.58
N GLY A 58 25.25 14.59 0.69
CA GLY A 58 26.55 14.04 1.06
C GLY A 58 26.45 12.61 1.61
N PRO A 59 27.59 11.97 1.94
CA PRO A 59 27.61 10.58 2.38
C PRO A 59 26.71 10.37 3.60
N SER A 60 25.66 9.58 3.41
CA SER A 60 24.64 9.34 4.44
C SER A 60 25.24 8.57 5.61
N THR A 61 25.42 9.25 6.74
CA THR A 61 25.53 8.57 8.03
C THR A 61 24.12 8.14 8.40
N HIS A 62 23.82 6.85 8.22
CA HIS A 62 22.56 6.23 8.64
C HIS A 62 22.40 6.39 10.15
N THR A 63 21.81 7.51 10.57
CA THR A 63 21.16 7.61 11.86
C THR A 63 19.80 6.97 11.65
N SER A 64 19.60 5.80 12.26
CA SER A 64 18.28 5.19 12.39
C SER A 64 17.29 6.29 12.72
N ARG A 65 16.21 6.40 11.94
CA ARG A 65 15.11 7.35 12.20
C ARG A 65 14.71 7.19 13.67
N VAL A 66 15.13 8.14 14.50
CA VAL A 66 14.64 8.27 15.87
C VAL A 66 13.25 8.88 15.71
N GLU A 67 12.22 8.06 15.91
CA GLU A 67 10.86 8.56 16.10
C GLU A 67 10.94 9.61 17.22
N PRO A 68 10.53 10.87 16.99
CA PRO A 68 10.49 11.85 18.06
C PRO A 68 9.45 11.38 19.08
N ASP A 69 9.87 11.18 20.34
CA ASP A 69 8.93 11.04 21.46
C ASP A 69 8.05 12.30 21.45
N LEU A 70 6.78 12.13 21.09
CA LEU A 70 5.80 13.19 21.18
C LEU A 70 5.50 13.38 22.68
N ASP A 71 6.17 14.34 23.31
CA ASP A 71 5.86 14.78 24.66
C ASP A 71 4.39 15.25 24.69
N ASP A 72 3.53 14.47 25.35
CA ASP A 72 2.12 14.82 25.66
C ASP A 72 2.10 15.90 26.76
N GLU A 73 2.48 17.13 26.41
CA GLU A 73 2.28 18.29 27.29
C GLU A 73 0.94 18.95 26.98
N GLY A 74 -0.08 18.56 27.73
CA GLY A 74 -1.41 19.14 27.62
C GLY A 74 -2.38 18.75 28.73
N SER A 75 -1.91 18.69 29.98
CA SER A 75 -2.79 18.66 31.16
C SER A 75 -2.69 19.97 31.93
N GLU A 76 -3.62 20.89 31.69
CA GLU A 76 -4.14 21.86 32.68
C GLU A 76 -5.63 22.12 32.44
#